data_AF-A0A967PRI1-F1
#
_entry.id   AF-A0A967PRI1-F1
#
_cell.length_a   1.000
_cell.length_b   1.000
_cell.length_c   1.000
_cell.angle_alpha   90.00
_cell.angle_beta   90.00
_cell.angle_gamma   90.00
#
_symmetry.space_group_name_H-M   'P 1'
#
loop_
_entity.id
_entity.type
_entity.pdbx_description
1 polymer ?
#
loop_
_entity_poly.entity_id
_entity_poly.type
_entity_poly.pdbx_seq_one_letter_code
_entity_poly.pdbx_strand_id
1 'polypeptide(L)' 'MTARLGDRDVLTTQLYFDEAYTATVHATGEYARFGPPDTSWADDGLIGDPATDGTGITLAAAPTSLGDGTLGLVNLGVPV' A
#
# COMPACT_ATOMS: atom_id res chain seq x y z
N MET A 1 3.26 -7.15 -6.03
CA MET A 1 4.08 -8.04 -5.18
C MET A 1 3.80 -9.49 -5.55
N THR A 2 4.82 -10.34 -5.58
CA THR A 2 4.65 -11.79 -5.72
C THR A 2 5.26 -12.50 -4.52
N ALA A 3 4.52 -13.42 -3.90
CA ALA A 3 5.01 -14.31 -2.86
C ALA A 3 5.28 -15.70 -3.44
N ARG A 4 6.41 -16.29 -3.08
CA ARG A 4 6.83 -17.63 -3.53
C ARG A 4 7.08 -18.54 -2.33
N LEU A 5 6.62 -19.79 -2.43
CA LEU A 5 6.93 -20.85 -1.47
C LEU A 5 7.70 -21.95 -2.21
N GLY A 6 8.99 -22.08 -1.90
CA GLY A 6 9.90 -22.90 -2.67
C GLY A 6 10.09 -22.34 -4.09
N ASP A 7 9.77 -23.15 -5.10
CA ASP A 7 9.84 -22.79 -6.51
C ASP A 7 8.50 -22.32 -7.11
N ARG A 8 7.41 -22.35 -6.34
CA ARG A 8 6.07 -21.98 -6.82
C ARG A 8 5.70 -20.56 -6.44
N ASP A 9 5.10 -19.85 -7.38
CA ASP A 9 4.39 -18.60 -7.12
C ASP A 9 3.04 -18.94 -6.50
N VAL A 10 2.76 -18.40 -5.31
CA VAL A 10 1.55 -18.72 -4.53
C VAL A 10 0.58 -17.56 -4.40
N LEU A 11 1.06 -16.33 -4.62
CA LEU A 11 0.24 -15.13 -4.58
C LEU A 11 0.90 -14.06 -5.46
N THR A 12 0.10 -13.46 -6.35
CA THR A 12 0.43 -12.19 -6.99
C THR A 12 -0.66 -11.20 -6.62
N THR A 13 -0.28 -10.10 -5.99
CA THR A 13 -1.23 -9.10 -5.49
C THR A 13 -0.64 -7.69 -5.52
N GLN A 14 -1.47 -6.70 -5.22
CA GLN A 14 -1.10 -5.30 -5.04
C GLN A 14 -1.14 -4.95 -3.55
N LEU A 15 -0.46 -3.87 -3.15
CA LEU A 15 -0.52 -3.35 -1.78
C LEU A 15 -1.03 -1.92 -1.84
N TYR A 16 -1.97 -1.59 -0.97
CA TYR A 16 -2.68 -0.32 -1.01
C TYR A 16 -2.39 0.50 0.25
N PHE A 17 -1.98 1.75 0.07
CA PHE A 17 -1.97 2.75 1.14
C PHE A 17 -3.37 3.29 1.33
N ASP A 18 -3.78 3.44 2.59
CA ASP A 18 -5.05 4.10 2.94
C ASP A 18 -5.29 5.37 2.12
N GLU A 19 -6.53 5.57 1.69
CA GLU A 19 -6.92 6.67 0.81
C GLU A 19 -6.63 8.04 1.44
N ALA A 20 -6.87 8.21 2.74
CA ALA A 20 -6.59 9.46 3.45
C ALA A 20 -5.08 9.72 3.59
N TYR A 21 -4.28 8.65 3.77
CA TYR A 21 -2.82 8.78 3.75
C TYR A 21 -2.33 9.24 2.36
N THR A 22 -2.83 8.62 1.29
CA THR A 22 -2.50 8.99 -0.09
C THR A 22 -2.87 10.45 -0.37
N ALA A 23 -4.06 10.88 0.04
CA ALA A 23 -4.49 12.28 -0.08
C ALA A 23 -3.53 13.24 0.67
N THR A 24 -3.05 12.86 1.86
CA THR A 24 -2.10 13.68 2.65
C THR A 24 -0.76 13.84 1.93
N VAL A 25 -0.26 12.76 1.31
CA VAL A 25 0.98 12.79 0.51
C VAL A 25 0.81 13.62 -0.76
N HIS A 26 -0.37 13.62 -1.38
CA HIS A 26 -0.64 14.47 -2.55
C HIS A 26 -0.96 15.93 -2.19
N ALA A 27 -1.33 16.20 -0.95
CA ALA A 27 -1.53 17.56 -0.45
C ALA A 27 -0.22 18.21 0.03
N THR A 28 0.78 17.42 0.42
CA THR A 28 2.00 17.91 1.10
C THR A 28 3.27 17.21 0.61
N GLY A 29 4.44 17.87 0.78
CA GLY A 29 5.71 17.26 0.38
C GLY A 29 5.96 17.27 -1.14
N GLU A 30 6.82 16.36 -1.61
CA GLU A 30 7.28 16.38 -3.01
C GLU A 30 6.17 16.08 -4.03
N TYR A 31 5.17 15.27 -3.64
CA TYR A 31 4.09 14.87 -4.54
C TYR A 31 3.03 15.96 -4.76
N ALA A 32 2.99 16.98 -3.91
CA ALA A 32 2.03 18.09 -4.04
C ALA A 32 2.16 18.86 -5.35
N ARG A 33 3.35 18.87 -5.98
CA ARG A 33 3.57 19.52 -7.28
C ARG A 33 2.78 18.86 -8.43
N PHE A 34 2.34 17.62 -8.26
CA PHE A 34 1.59 16.87 -9.25
C PHE A 34 0.07 17.03 -9.09
N GLY A 35 -0.38 17.65 -8.01
CA GLY A 35 -1.80 17.83 -7.72
C GLY A 35 -2.46 16.58 -7.12
N PRO A 36 -3.81 16.54 -7.09
CA PRO A 36 -4.55 15.41 -6.54
C PRO A 36 -4.26 14.12 -7.32
N PRO A 37 -4.47 12.94 -6.71
CA PRO A 37 -4.31 11.67 -7.41
C PRO A 37 -5.28 11.57 -8.60
N ASP A 38 -4.81 11.01 -9.72
CA ASP A 38 -5.59 10.85 -10.94
C ASP A 38 -6.74 9.84 -10.78
N THR A 39 -6.58 8.89 -9.86
CA THR A 39 -7.53 7.79 -9.63
C THR A 39 -7.76 7.61 -8.13
N SER A 40 -9.03 7.64 -7.70
CA SER A 40 -9.43 7.32 -6.33
C SER A 40 -9.49 5.81 -6.11
N TRP A 41 -9.60 5.34 -4.86
CA TRP A 41 -9.89 3.92 -4.63
C TRP A 41 -11.21 3.50 -5.28
N ALA A 42 -12.25 4.34 -5.21
CA ALA A 42 -13.55 4.04 -5.82
C ALA A 42 -13.47 3.89 -7.36
N ASP A 43 -12.50 4.54 -8.00
CA ASP A 43 -12.36 4.58 -9.46
C ASP A 43 -11.25 3.66 -10.01
N ASP A 44 -10.43 3.03 -9.14
CA ASP A 44 -9.27 2.22 -9.54
C ASP A 44 -9.64 0.95 -10.32
N GLY A 45 -10.85 0.41 -10.09
CA GLY A 45 -11.39 -0.74 -10.80
C GLY A 45 -10.62 -2.07 -10.61
N LEU A 46 -9.45 -2.03 -9.97
CA LEU A 46 -8.61 -3.18 -9.61
C LEU A 46 -8.52 -3.38 -8.10
N ILE A 47 -8.83 -2.33 -7.32
CA ILE A 47 -8.92 -2.44 -5.87
C ILE A 47 -10.12 -3.31 -5.47
N GLY A 48 -9.83 -4.41 -4.77
CA GLY A 48 -10.82 -5.27 -4.14
C GLY A 48 -11.26 -4.69 -2.79
N ASP A 49 -11.27 -5.52 -1.75
CA ASP A 49 -11.41 -5.05 -0.37
C ASP A 49 -10.06 -5.27 0.33
N PRO A 50 -9.21 -4.21 0.45
CA PRO A 50 -7.88 -4.37 1.01
C PRO A 50 -7.85 -4.91 2.45
N ALA A 51 -8.92 -4.71 3.23
CA ALA A 51 -9.01 -5.23 4.58
C ALA A 51 -9.27 -6.74 4.58
N THR A 52 -10.21 -7.20 3.75
CA THR A 52 -10.52 -8.63 3.61
C THR A 52 -9.40 -9.39 2.89
N ASP A 53 -8.79 -8.77 1.88
CA ASP A 53 -7.72 -9.36 1.06
C ASP A 53 -6.35 -9.34 1.75
N GLY A 54 -6.20 -8.62 2.87
CA GLY A 54 -4.93 -8.44 3.58
C GLY A 54 -3.90 -7.62 2.82
N THR A 55 -4.34 -6.80 1.85
CA THR A 55 -3.48 -6.01 0.96
C THR A 55 -3.34 -4.54 1.40
N GLY A 56 -4.13 -4.11 2.39
CA GLY A 56 -3.99 -2.80 3.03
C GLY A 56 -2.72 -2.73 3.89
N ILE A 57 -1.94 -1.65 3.72
CA ILE A 57 -0.74 -1.40 4.51
C ILE A 57 -1.13 -0.64 5.78
N THR A 58 -0.82 -1.21 6.96
CA THR A 58 -0.91 -0.48 8.23
C THR A 58 0.32 0.40 8.39
N LEU A 59 0.11 1.70 8.64
CA LEU A 59 1.19 2.69 8.71
C LEU A 59 1.40 3.22 10.12
N ALA A 60 2.65 3.52 10.46
CA ALA A 60 3.01 4.23 11.67
C ALA A 60 4.19 5.17 11.41
N ALA A 61 4.21 6.34 12.06
CA ALA A 61 5.42 7.16 12.10
C ALA A 61 6.50 6.44 12.93
N ALA A 62 7.70 6.25 12.36
CA ALA A 62 8.79 5.55 13.00
C ALA A 62 10.15 5.95 12.40
N PRO A 63 11.26 5.76 13.13
CA PRO A 63 12.60 5.83 12.55
C PRO A 63 12.77 4.78 11.47
N THR A 64 13.32 5.18 10.32
CA THR A 64 13.69 4.31 9.21
C THR A 64 15.21 4.33 9.03
N SER A 65 15.74 3.49 8.13
CA SER A 65 17.15 3.56 7.75
C SER A 65 17.55 4.89 7.08
N LEU A 66 16.58 5.73 6.71
CA LEU A 66 16.78 7.05 6.11
C LEU A 66 16.39 8.21 7.05
N GLY A 67 16.17 7.94 8.34
CA GLY A 67 15.70 8.92 9.33
C GLY A 67 14.21 8.80 9.66
N ASP A 68 13.65 9.80 10.32
CA ASP A 68 12.24 9.80 10.70
C ASP A 68 11.33 9.69 9.46
N GLY A 69 10.42 8.73 9.47
CA GLY A 69 9.58 8.44 8.31
C GLY A 69 8.33 7.66 8.65
N THR A 70 7.75 7.00 7.65
CA THR A 70 6.59 6.12 7.80
C THR A 70 7.01 4.67 7.61
N LEU A 71 6.72 3.82 8.60
CA LEU A 71 6.88 2.37 8.54
C LEU A 71 5.54 1.74 8.13
N GLY A 72 5.57 0.79 7.20
CA GLY A 72 4.42 0.00 6.78
C GLY A 72 4.51 -1.46 7.22
N LEU A 73 3.39 -2.03 7.65
CA LEU A 73 3.22 -3.45 7.96
C LEU A 73 2.12 -4.05 7.07
N VAL A 74 2.40 -5.22 6.50
CA VAL A 74 1.43 -6.01 5.72
C VAL A 74 1.42 -7.44 6.25
N ASN A 75 0.23 -7.97 6.54
CA ASN A 75 0.01 -9.37 6.89
C ASN A 75 -0.66 -10.09 5.73
N LEU A 76 0.07 -10.99 5.05
CA LEU A 76 -0.45 -11.71 3.88
C LEU A 76 -0.85 -13.13 4.23
N GLY A 77 -2.09 -13.51 3.91
CA GLY A 77 -2.50 -14.90 3.84
C GLY A 77 -2.05 -15.51 2.52
N VAL A 78 -1.40 -16.67 2.55
CA VAL A 78 -1.03 -17.44 1.35
C VAL A 78 -1.59 -18.86 1.44
N PRO A 79 -2.03 -19.46 0.32
CA PRO A 79 -2.48 -20.83 0.31
C PRO A 79 -1.32 -21.79 0.61
N VAL A 80 -1.62 -22.85 1.37
CA VAL A 80 -0.70 -23.99 1.62
C VAL A 80 -0.81 -25.03 0.52
#